data_AF-A0A9X3YH23-F1
#
_entry.id   AF-A0A9X3YH23-F1
#
_cell.length_a   1.000
_cell.length_b   1.000
_cell.length_c   1.000
_cell.angle_alpha   90.00
_cell.angle_beta   90.00
_cell.angle_gamma   90.00
#
_symmetry.space_group_name_H-M   'P 1'
#
loop_
_entity.id
_entity.type
_entity.pdbx_description
1 polymer ?
#
loop_
_entity_poly.entity_id
_entity_poly.type
_entity_poly.pdbx_seq_one_letter_code
_entity_poly.pdbx_strand_id
1 'polypeptide(L)'
;HLRFGEDVAVLASVALLSHAYGITATAPRLTPRQRNDAVATLARAVGAQGLVRGQFRDLHDAEEAQQLDAVIATNQLKTGSLFTAALEVAALLAGADRARTRDLQGFACELGLAFQLLDDIADGLTPEQTGKDCQQDGAKATVVSLLGQHAAH
;
A
#
# COMPACT_ATOMS: atom_id res chain seq x y z
N HIS A 1 5.88 -18.56 -4.43
CA HIS A 1 5.52 -19.43 -5.55
C HIS A 1 6.73 -20.19 -6.12
N LEU A 2 7.85 -19.53 -6.47
CA LEU A 2 9.05 -20.21 -7.00
C LEU A 2 9.59 -21.36 -6.14
N ARG A 3 9.64 -21.19 -4.81
CA ARG A 3 10.21 -22.20 -3.89
C ARG A 3 9.22 -23.30 -3.47
N PHE A 4 7.92 -23.01 -3.45
CA PHE A 4 6.93 -23.85 -2.75
C PHE A 4 5.67 -24.15 -3.57
N GLY A 5 5.55 -23.65 -4.81
CA GLY A 5 4.34 -23.79 -5.62
C GLY A 5 3.41 -22.57 -5.53
N GLU A 6 2.59 -22.41 -6.56
CA GLU A 6 1.58 -21.34 -6.68
C GLU A 6 0.42 -21.54 -5.70
N ASP A 7 -0.06 -22.77 -5.57
CA ASP A 7 -1.07 -23.21 -4.62
C ASP A 7 -0.70 -22.82 -3.17
N VAL A 8 0.53 -23.13 -2.75
CA VAL A 8 1.04 -22.76 -1.43
C VAL A 8 1.11 -21.24 -1.27
N ALA A 9 1.48 -20.50 -2.32
CA ALA A 9 1.55 -19.04 -2.25
C ALA A 9 0.17 -18.38 -2.08
N VAL A 10 -0.85 -18.91 -2.75
CA VAL A 10 -2.24 -18.47 -2.60
C VAL A 10 -2.74 -18.78 -1.19
N LEU A 11 -2.56 -20.02 -0.71
CA LEU A 11 -2.98 -20.41 0.64
C LEU A 11 -2.25 -19.63 1.73
N ALA A 12 -0.96 -19.37 1.56
CA ALA A 12 -0.18 -18.55 2.49
C ALA A 12 -0.72 -17.11 2.56
N SER A 13 -1.10 -16.52 1.43
CA SER A 13 -1.69 -15.17 1.39
C SER A 13 -3.00 -15.12 2.19
N VAL A 14 -3.88 -16.12 2.01
CA VAL A 14 -5.14 -16.23 2.78
C VAL A 14 -4.85 -16.40 4.27
N ALA A 15 -3.90 -17.27 4.63
CA ALA A 15 -3.54 -17.53 6.02
C ALA A 15 -2.96 -16.28 6.70
N LEU A 16 -2.03 -15.57 6.06
CA LEU A 16 -1.40 -14.36 6.59
C LEU A 16 -2.41 -13.22 6.75
N LEU A 17 -3.27 -13.00 5.75
CA LEU A 17 -4.30 -11.98 5.84
C LEU A 17 -5.30 -12.29 6.96
N SER A 18 -5.77 -13.55 7.05
CA SER A 18 -6.66 -13.98 8.13
C SER A 18 -6.00 -13.84 9.51
N HIS A 19 -4.72 -14.17 9.60
CA HIS A 19 -3.95 -14.04 10.84
C HIS A 19 -3.80 -12.59 11.29
N ALA A 20 -3.59 -11.65 10.36
CA ALA A 20 -3.52 -10.23 10.66
C ALA A 20 -4.81 -9.73 11.34
N TYR A 21 -5.99 -10.08 10.81
CA TYR A 21 -7.26 -9.76 11.48
C TYR A 21 -7.39 -10.43 12.84
N GLY A 22 -6.92 -11.67 12.98
CA GLY A 22 -6.90 -12.37 14.27
C GLY A 22 -6.07 -11.63 15.33
N ILE A 23 -4.87 -11.16 14.96
CA ILE A 23 -4.01 -10.36 15.84
C ILE A 23 -4.73 -9.06 16.24
N THR A 24 -5.30 -8.33 15.28
CA THR A 24 -5.98 -7.06 15.56
C THR A 24 -7.20 -7.26 16.47
N ALA A 25 -8.03 -8.27 16.18
CA ALA A 25 -9.25 -8.57 16.94
C ALA A 25 -8.99 -9.06 18.37
N THR A 26 -7.78 -9.56 18.65
CA THR A 26 -7.40 -10.12 19.97
C THR A 26 -6.35 -9.28 20.70
N ALA A 27 -5.98 -8.11 20.18
CA ALA A 27 -4.93 -7.25 20.75
C ALA A 27 -5.21 -6.88 22.24
N PRO A 28 -4.41 -7.38 23.19
CA PRO A 28 -4.78 -7.43 24.61
C PRO A 28 -4.92 -6.05 25.27
N ARG A 29 -4.19 -5.05 24.77
CA ARG A 29 -4.17 -3.68 25.34
C ARG A 29 -5.25 -2.76 24.77
N LEU A 30 -6.09 -3.27 23.86
CA LEU A 30 -7.15 -2.50 23.22
C LEU A 30 -8.50 -2.82 23.83
N THR A 31 -9.36 -1.80 23.93
CA THR A 31 -10.78 -2.01 24.27
C THR A 31 -11.50 -2.73 23.13
N PRO A 32 -12.64 -3.42 23.38
CA PRO A 32 -13.43 -4.06 22.33
C PRO A 32 -13.80 -3.11 21.18
N ARG A 33 -14.13 -1.85 21.51
CA ARG A 33 -14.43 -0.83 20.50
C ARG A 33 -13.21 -0.50 19.64
N GLN A 34 -12.05 -0.27 20.25
CA GLN A 34 -10.82 0.03 19.50
C GLN A 34 -10.40 -1.14 18.58
N ARG A 35 -10.60 -2.38 19.01
CA ARG A 35 -10.35 -3.57 18.17
C ARG A 35 -11.29 -3.62 16.97
N ASN A 36 -12.59 -3.39 17.19
CA ASN A 36 -13.59 -3.35 16.12
C ASN A 36 -13.25 -2.26 15.10
N ASP A 37 -13.00 -1.04 15.58
CA ASP A 37 -12.67 0.09 14.71
C ASP A 37 -11.36 -0.17 13.92
N ALA A 38 -10.34 -0.77 14.56
CA ALA A 38 -9.11 -1.14 13.88
C ALA A 38 -9.31 -2.23 12.81
N VAL A 39 -10.11 -3.27 13.10
CA VAL A 39 -10.49 -4.30 12.12
C VAL A 39 -11.24 -3.69 10.94
N ALA A 40 -12.19 -2.78 11.19
CA ALA A 40 -12.94 -2.09 10.14
C ALA A 40 -12.03 -1.23 9.25
N THR A 41 -11.07 -0.52 9.84
CA THR A 41 -10.06 0.25 9.10
C THR A 41 -9.21 -0.65 8.20
N LEU A 42 -8.69 -1.76 8.74
CA LEU A 42 -7.91 -2.72 7.94
C LEU A 42 -8.76 -3.35 6.81
N ALA A 43 -10.01 -3.71 7.09
CA ALA A 43 -10.93 -4.29 6.11
C ALA A 43 -11.17 -3.37 4.92
N ARG A 44 -11.42 -2.08 5.18
CA ARG A 44 -11.57 -1.07 4.13
C ARG A 44 -10.28 -0.89 3.33
N ALA A 45 -9.14 -0.81 4.01
CA ALA A 45 -7.85 -0.54 3.39
C ALA A 45 -7.36 -1.69 2.49
N VAL A 46 -7.55 -2.95 2.92
CA VAL A 46 -7.14 -4.11 2.14
C VAL A 46 -8.19 -4.47 1.08
N GLY A 47 -9.47 -4.28 1.39
CA GLY A 47 -10.57 -4.73 0.54
C GLY A 47 -10.72 -3.94 -0.77
N ALA A 48 -11.86 -4.18 -1.44
CA ALA A 48 -12.17 -3.61 -2.76
C ALA A 48 -12.29 -2.08 -2.81
N GLN A 49 -12.17 -1.38 -1.67
CA GLN A 49 -12.15 0.07 -1.61
C GLN A 49 -10.73 0.67 -1.59
N GLY A 50 -9.72 -0.14 -1.27
CA GLY A 50 -8.32 0.29 -1.13
C GLY A 50 -7.39 -0.56 -2.00
N LEU A 51 -6.50 -1.31 -1.34
CA LEU A 51 -5.39 -2.06 -1.96
C LEU A 51 -5.84 -2.94 -3.12
N VAL A 52 -6.88 -3.76 -2.94
CA VAL A 52 -7.35 -4.65 -4.03
C VAL A 52 -7.79 -3.87 -5.25
N ARG A 53 -8.42 -2.69 -5.07
CA ARG A 53 -8.80 -1.83 -6.19
C ARG A 53 -7.58 -1.23 -6.87
N GLY A 54 -6.61 -0.74 -6.09
CA GLY A 54 -5.37 -0.21 -6.65
C GLY A 54 -4.61 -1.27 -7.45
N GLN A 55 -4.49 -2.47 -6.89
CA GLN A 55 -3.85 -3.60 -7.57
C GLN A 55 -4.60 -4.03 -8.83
N PHE A 56 -5.94 -4.02 -8.81
CA PHE A 56 -6.74 -4.34 -9.98
C PHE A 56 -6.49 -3.33 -11.12
N ARG A 57 -6.55 -2.02 -10.82
CA ARG A 57 -6.28 -0.95 -11.79
C ARG A 57 -4.88 -1.06 -12.36
N ASP A 58 -3.89 -1.24 -11.48
CA ASP A 58 -2.49 -1.42 -11.86
C ASP A 58 -2.26 -2.60 -12.83
N LEU A 59 -3.08 -3.65 -12.75
CA LEU A 59 -2.97 -4.81 -13.64
C LEU A 59 -3.73 -4.68 -14.96
N HIS A 60 -4.79 -3.86 -15.03
CA HIS A 60 -5.74 -3.86 -16.14
C HIS A 60 -5.84 -2.53 -16.90
N ASP A 61 -5.48 -1.41 -16.27
CA ASP A 61 -5.71 -0.06 -16.81
C ASP A 61 -4.46 0.48 -17.52
N ALA A 62 -3.90 -0.30 -18.45
CA ALA A 62 -2.67 0.05 -19.17
C ALA A 62 -2.79 1.33 -20.03
N GLU A 63 -4.00 1.66 -20.50
CA GLU A 63 -4.27 2.87 -21.29
C GLU A 63 -4.42 4.13 -20.42
N GLU A 64 -5.07 4.04 -19.25
CA GLU A 64 -5.20 5.16 -18.31
C GLU A 64 -3.89 5.48 -17.58
N ALA A 65 -2.97 4.52 -17.49
CA ALA A 65 -1.64 4.69 -16.89
C ALA A 65 -0.78 5.77 -17.58
N GLN A 66 -1.18 6.30 -18.73
CA GLN A 66 -0.47 7.39 -19.41
C GLN A 66 -0.69 8.77 -18.78
N GLN A 67 -1.66 8.91 -17.87
CA GLN A 67 -1.94 10.16 -17.16
C GLN A 67 -1.37 10.14 -15.74
N LEU A 68 -0.59 11.17 -15.39
CA LEU A 68 0.05 11.27 -14.07
C LEU A 68 -0.96 11.17 -12.92
N ASP A 69 -2.09 11.86 -13.03
CA ASP A 69 -3.14 11.84 -12.01
C ASP A 69 -3.75 10.44 -11.81
N ALA A 70 -3.89 9.67 -12.89
CA ALA A 70 -4.40 8.30 -12.84
C ALA A 70 -3.38 7.34 -12.17
N VAL A 71 -2.10 7.51 -12.46
CA VAL A 71 -1.00 6.77 -11.80
C VAL A 71 -0.95 7.11 -10.32
N ILE A 72 -1.01 8.39 -9.95
CA ILE A 72 -1.05 8.84 -8.55
C ILE A 72 -2.26 8.25 -7.83
N ALA A 73 -3.46 8.31 -8.43
CA ALA A 73 -4.67 7.75 -7.83
C ALA A 73 -4.58 6.22 -7.65
N THR A 74 -3.96 5.52 -8.60
CA THR A 74 -3.71 4.08 -8.50
C THR A 74 -2.71 3.75 -7.38
N ASN A 75 -1.63 4.51 -7.28
CA ASN A 75 -0.60 4.35 -6.23
C ASN A 75 -1.14 4.67 -4.84
N GLN A 76 -1.99 5.69 -4.71
CA GLN A 76 -2.71 5.98 -3.46
C GLN A 76 -3.56 4.80 -3.02
N LEU A 77 -4.25 4.12 -3.94
CA LEU A 77 -5.05 2.94 -3.60
C LEU A 77 -4.19 1.72 -3.30
N LYS A 78 -3.21 1.40 -4.16
CA LYS A 78 -2.36 0.20 -4.09
C LYS A 78 -1.46 0.23 -2.85
N THR A 79 -0.80 1.37 -2.63
CA THR A 79 0.27 1.52 -1.62
C THR A 79 -0.16 2.44 -0.48
N GLY A 80 -0.77 3.59 -0.79
CA GLY A 80 -1.18 4.58 0.20
C GLY A 80 -2.26 4.10 1.18
N SER A 81 -3.15 3.19 0.76
CA SER A 81 -4.23 2.67 1.62
C SER A 81 -3.72 2.02 2.90
N LEU A 82 -2.61 1.26 2.83
CA LEU A 82 -2.05 0.59 4.00
C LEU A 82 -1.34 1.55 4.94
N PHE A 83 -0.62 2.54 4.42
CA PHE A 83 -0.01 3.60 5.25
C PHE A 83 -1.09 4.41 5.98
N THR A 84 -2.15 4.79 5.27
CA THR A 84 -3.31 5.48 5.84
C THR A 84 -3.94 4.65 6.95
N ALA A 85 -4.20 3.37 6.71
CA ALA A 85 -4.75 2.47 7.70
C ALA A 85 -3.87 2.33 8.94
N ALA A 86 -2.55 2.21 8.76
CA ALA A 86 -1.60 2.09 9.86
C ALA A 86 -1.64 3.32 10.77
N LEU A 87 -1.65 4.53 10.18
CA LEU A 87 -1.71 5.77 10.96
C LEU A 87 -3.08 6.06 11.56
N GLU A 88 -4.17 5.69 10.87
CA GLU A 88 -5.52 5.77 11.44
C GLU A 88 -5.67 4.85 12.65
N VAL A 89 -5.17 3.61 12.57
CA VAL A 89 -5.13 2.70 13.72
C VAL A 89 -4.28 3.32 14.83
N ALA A 90 -3.07 3.81 14.53
CA ALA A 90 -2.21 4.44 15.52
C ALA A 90 -2.87 5.65 16.22
N ALA A 91 -3.54 6.52 15.47
CA ALA A 91 -4.30 7.65 16.00
C ALA A 91 -5.40 7.19 16.97
N LEU A 92 -6.12 6.13 16.60
CA LEU A 92 -7.16 5.53 17.41
C LEU A 92 -6.60 4.94 18.71
N LEU A 93 -5.46 4.26 18.63
CA LEU A 93 -4.78 3.69 19.81
C LEU A 93 -4.24 4.79 20.74
N ALA A 94 -3.76 5.89 20.18
CA ALA A 94 -3.23 7.03 20.93
C ALA A 94 -4.33 7.94 21.50
N GLY A 95 -5.61 7.72 21.14
CA GLY A 95 -6.69 8.62 21.52
C GLY A 95 -6.53 10.02 20.94
N ALA A 96 -5.96 10.12 19.74
CA ALA A 96 -5.72 11.39 19.06
C ALA A 96 -7.04 12.14 18.80
N ASP A 97 -7.00 13.46 18.90
CA ASP A 97 -8.13 14.30 18.49
C ASP A 97 -8.27 14.33 16.96
N ARG A 98 -9.36 14.96 16.49
CA ARG A 98 -9.66 15.07 15.07
C ARG A 98 -8.60 15.84 14.28
N ALA A 99 -7.96 16.85 14.88
CA ALA A 99 -6.96 17.64 14.19
C ALA A 99 -5.73 16.78 13.92
N ARG A 100 -5.21 16.11 14.95
CA ARG A 100 -4.08 15.19 14.86
C ARG A 100 -4.35 14.00 13.95
N THR A 101 -5.57 13.46 14.00
CA THR A 101 -5.98 12.36 13.10
C THR A 101 -5.89 12.80 11.63
N ARG A 102 -6.35 14.00 11.31
CA ARG A 102 -6.26 14.56 9.96
C ARG A 102 -4.82 14.83 9.53
N ASP A 103 -3.99 15.35 10.44
CA ASP A 103 -2.57 15.57 10.16
C ASP A 103 -1.85 14.25 9.87
N LEU A 104 -2.16 13.19 10.63
CA LEU A 104 -1.66 11.84 10.38
C LEU A 104 -2.15 11.27 9.04
N GLN A 105 -3.40 11.50 8.66
CA GLN A 105 -3.91 11.08 7.34
C GLN A 105 -3.18 11.78 6.19
N GLY A 106 -2.94 13.09 6.32
CA GLY A 106 -2.14 13.84 5.35
C GLY A 106 -0.72 13.28 5.25
N PHE A 107 -0.07 13.06 6.39
CA PHE A 107 1.26 12.46 6.44
C PHE A 107 1.30 11.05 5.81
N ALA A 108 0.31 10.19 6.06
CA ALA A 108 0.22 8.87 5.44
C ALA A 108 0.13 8.93 3.91
N CYS A 109 -0.63 9.89 3.39
CA CYS A 109 -0.78 10.10 1.95
C CYS A 109 0.57 10.44 1.32
N GLU A 110 1.27 11.45 1.86
CA GLU A 110 2.59 11.85 1.38
C GLU A 110 3.62 10.73 1.52
N LEU A 111 3.60 10.01 2.65
CA LEU A 111 4.49 8.87 2.88
C LEU A 111 4.26 7.75 1.86
N GLY A 112 3.01 7.44 1.53
CA GLY A 112 2.67 6.42 0.54
C GLY A 112 3.12 6.79 -0.87
N LEU A 113 2.98 8.07 -1.25
CA LEU A 113 3.47 8.59 -2.53
C LEU A 113 5.00 8.55 -2.59
N ALA A 114 5.68 9.01 -1.55
CA ALA A 114 7.14 8.98 -1.46
C ALA A 114 7.69 7.55 -1.51
N PHE A 115 7.02 6.61 -0.84
CA PHE A 115 7.40 5.20 -0.87
C PHE A 115 7.31 4.64 -2.29
N GLN A 116 6.21 4.92 -3.02
CA GLN A 116 6.06 4.43 -4.39
C GLN A 116 7.04 5.11 -5.34
N LEU A 117 7.32 6.40 -5.18
CA LEU A 117 8.33 7.09 -5.98
C LEU A 117 9.72 6.45 -5.79
N LEU A 118 10.07 6.11 -4.55
CA LEU A 118 11.32 5.42 -4.26
C LEU A 118 11.36 4.01 -4.87
N ASP A 119 10.26 3.28 -4.82
CA ASP A 119 10.12 1.94 -5.44
C ASP A 119 10.28 2.04 -6.97
N ASP A 120 9.60 2.99 -7.63
CA ASP A 120 9.71 3.26 -9.06
C ASP A 120 11.15 3.66 -9.47
N ILE A 121 11.85 4.45 -8.64
CA ILE A 121 13.27 4.80 -8.86
C ILE A 121 14.15 3.55 -8.73
N ALA A 122 13.92 2.74 -7.69
CA ALA A 122 14.68 1.53 -7.42
C ALA A 122 14.50 0.49 -8.53
N ASP A 123 13.32 0.41 -9.15
CA ASP A 123 13.05 -0.50 -10.27
C ASP A 123 13.88 -0.17 -11.53
N GLY A 124 14.35 1.08 -11.65
CA GLY A 124 15.29 1.52 -12.68
C GLY A 124 16.78 1.29 -12.36
N LEU A 125 17.12 0.80 -11.16
CA LEU A 125 18.49 0.50 -10.74
C LEU A 125 18.88 -0.95 -11.09
N THR A 126 20.12 -1.36 -10.81
CA THR A 126 20.55 -2.76 -11.03
C THR A 126 20.25 -3.66 -9.82
N PRO A 127 20.06 -4.98 -10.01
CA PRO A 127 19.80 -5.92 -8.92
C PRO A 127 20.88 -5.92 -7.83
N GLU A 128 22.14 -5.64 -8.19
CA GLU A 128 23.24 -5.52 -7.21
C GLU A 128 23.06 -4.33 -6.26
N GLN A 129 22.27 -3.31 -6.64
CA GLN A 129 22.02 -2.10 -5.86
C GLN A 129 20.76 -2.20 -4.99
N THR A 130 19.78 -3.02 -5.37
CA THR A 130 18.46 -3.10 -4.72
C THR A 130 18.21 -4.40 -3.95
N GLY A 131 18.94 -5.48 -4.28
CA GLY A 131 18.72 -6.81 -3.70
C GLY A 131 17.39 -7.47 -4.11
N LYS A 132 16.71 -6.94 -5.13
CA LYS A 132 15.49 -7.47 -5.74
C LYS A 132 15.66 -7.56 -7.26
N ASP A 133 14.80 -8.31 -7.94
CA ASP A 133 14.73 -8.29 -9.40
C ASP A 133 14.32 -6.88 -9.87
N CYS A 134 15.16 -6.24 -10.69
CA CYS A 134 14.90 -4.92 -11.28
C CYS A 134 14.24 -5.04 -12.66
N GLN A 135 13.69 -3.94 -13.19
CA GLN A 135 12.96 -3.89 -14.47
C GLN A 135 11.63 -4.67 -14.48
N GLN A 136 10.99 -4.88 -13.33
CA GLN A 136 9.70 -5.58 -13.29
C GLN A 136 8.57 -4.75 -13.91
N ASP A 137 8.71 -3.42 -13.90
CA ASP A 137 7.74 -2.53 -14.51
C ASP A 137 7.77 -2.49 -16.04
N GLY A 138 8.77 -3.07 -16.74
CA GLY A 138 8.75 -3.19 -18.20
C GLY A 138 8.42 -1.88 -18.95
N ALA A 139 7.27 -1.84 -19.66
CA ALA A 139 6.75 -0.68 -20.40
C ALA A 139 5.64 0.09 -19.64
N LYS A 140 5.45 -0.21 -18.35
CA LYS A 140 4.40 0.35 -17.52
C LYS A 140 4.75 1.79 -17.13
N ALA A 141 3.75 2.66 -17.13
CA ALA A 141 3.96 4.07 -16.81
C ALA A 141 4.04 4.27 -15.29
N THR A 142 5.16 4.81 -14.84
CA THR A 142 5.46 5.18 -13.45
C THR A 142 5.55 6.70 -13.32
N VAL A 143 5.55 7.22 -12.09
CA VAL A 143 5.73 8.67 -11.87
C VAL A 143 7.08 9.13 -12.43
N VAL A 144 8.11 8.30 -12.27
CA VAL A 144 9.47 8.54 -12.78
C VAL A 144 9.49 8.54 -14.32
N SER A 145 8.79 7.63 -14.99
CA SER A 145 8.76 7.60 -16.46
C SER A 145 8.01 8.79 -17.05
N LEU A 146 6.99 9.29 -16.36
CA LEU A 146 6.15 10.41 -16.84
C LEU A 146 6.78 11.78 -16.60
N LEU A 147 7.48 11.97 -15.47
CA LEU A 147 8.13 13.25 -15.13
C LEU A 147 9.60 13.33 -15.58
N GLY A 148 10.21 12.17 -15.89
CA GLY A 148 11.64 12.04 -16.15
C GLY A 148 12.47 11.97 -14.87
N GLN A 149 13.55 11.17 -14.88
CA GLN A 149 14.38 10.88 -13.71
C GLN A 149 14.90 12.13 -12.97
N HIS A 150 15.18 13.23 -13.67
CA HIS A 150 15.70 14.46 -13.07
C HIS A 150 14.65 15.29 -12.29
N ALA A 151 13.35 15.09 -12.54
CA ALA A 151 12.29 15.74 -11.78
C ALA A 151 11.81 14.89 -10.59
N ALA A 152 12.18 13.61 -10.56
CA ALA A 152 11.86 12.65 -9.51
C ALA A 152 12.90 12.60 -8.37
N HIS A 153 14.14 13.04 -8.63
CA HIS A 153 15.20 13.22 -7.64
C HIS A 153 15.13 14.60 -6.97
#